data_AF-A0A1J5M3G1-F1
#
_entry.id   AF-A0A1J5M3G1-F1
#
_cell.length_a   1.000
_cell.length_b   1.000
_cell.length_c   1.000
_cell.angle_alpha   90.00
_cell.angle_beta   90.00
_cell.angle_gamma   90.00
#
_symmetry.space_group_name_H-M   'P 1'
#
loop_
_entity.id
_entity.type
_entity.pdbx_description
1 polymer ?
#
loop_
_entity_poly.entity_id
_entity_poly.type
_entity_poly.pdbx_seq_one_letter_code
_entity_poly.pdbx_strand_id
1 'polypeptide(L)'
;MTAVQLTVDKGQKESQIFSMGAAVVVFIQAGIALFFAKQLNRNPKLLENLEVVGIVVFFVLAFFFFIKTRSTFKFKAKKEKKNNYFFQGFLMSTMNMLAIPFFLAV
;
A
#
# COMPACT_ATOMS: atom_id res chain seq x y z
N MET A 1 -0.96 6.14 -9.96
CA MET A 1 -0.14 6.96 -10.88
C MET A 1 1.26 6.38 -11.12
N THR A 2 1.83 5.59 -10.19
CA THR A 2 3.20 5.04 -10.30
C THR A 2 3.46 4.21 -11.56
N ALA A 3 2.54 3.31 -11.95
CA ALA A 3 2.71 2.54 -13.19
C ALA A 3 2.67 3.43 -14.45
N VAL A 4 1.81 4.45 -14.46
CA VAL A 4 1.73 5.43 -15.54
C VAL A 4 3.03 6.23 -15.65
N GLN A 5 3.54 6.72 -14.52
CA GLN A 5 4.82 7.43 -14.47
C GLN A 5 5.99 6.55 -14.93
N LEU A 6 6.03 5.29 -14.47
CA LEU A 6 7.03 4.32 -14.90
C LEU A 6 6.95 4.02 -16.42
N THR A 7 5.75 4.08 -17.00
CA THR A 7 5.56 3.92 -18.45
C THR A 7 6.22 5.06 -19.22
N VAL A 8 6.07 6.30 -18.73
CA VAL A 8 6.68 7.49 -19.33
C VAL A 8 8.20 7.45 -19.18
N ASP A 9 8.72 7.03 -18.03
CA ASP A 9 10.15 7.10 -17.72
C ASP A 9 10.97 5.92 -18.28
N LYS A 10 10.42 4.70 -18.29
CA LYS A 10 11.15 3.46 -18.61
C LYS A 10 10.45 2.60 -19.69
N GLY A 11 9.26 2.98 -20.13
CA GLY A 11 8.50 2.30 -21.20
C GLY A 11 7.44 1.30 -20.71
N GLN A 12 6.60 0.86 -21.64
CA GLN A 12 5.42 0.02 -21.34
C GLN A 12 5.76 -1.35 -20.76
N LYS A 13 6.81 -2.01 -21.26
CA LYS A 13 7.19 -3.37 -20.81
C LYS A 13 7.51 -3.41 -19.32
N GLU A 14 8.32 -2.46 -18.85
CA GLU A 14 8.71 -2.38 -17.43
C GLU A 14 7.52 -2.00 -16.53
N SER A 15 6.62 -1.14 -17.02
CA SER A 15 5.37 -0.81 -16.33
C SER A 15 4.44 -2.01 -16.18
N GLN A 16 4.34 -2.86 -17.19
CA GLN A 16 3.56 -4.10 -17.10
C GLN A 16 4.16 -5.07 -16.08
N ILE A 17 5.49 -5.26 -16.08
CA ILE A 17 6.19 -6.11 -15.11
C ILE A 17 5.99 -5.60 -13.68
N PHE A 18 6.08 -4.28 -13.47
CA PHE A 18 5.76 -3.64 -12.19
C PHE A 18 4.31 -3.91 -11.77
N SER A 19 3.36 -3.70 -12.69
CA SER A 19 1.93 -3.88 -12.41
C SER A 19 1.60 -5.33 -12.07
N MET A 20 2.29 -6.29 -12.69
CA MET A 20 2.12 -7.72 -12.40
C MET A 20 2.61 -8.06 -10.99
N GLY A 21 3.74 -7.49 -10.56
CA GLY A 21 4.23 -7.62 -9.18
C GLY A 21 3.26 -7.04 -8.15
N ALA A 22 2.68 -5.87 -8.45
CA ALA A 22 1.65 -5.28 -7.61
C ALA A 22 0.36 -6.13 -7.57
N ALA A 23 -0.09 -6.62 -8.73
CA ALA A 23 -1.31 -7.41 -8.85
C ALA A 23 -1.29 -8.70 -8.00
N VAL A 24 -0.14 -9.39 -7.92
CA VAL A 24 0.02 -10.57 -7.06
C VAL A 24 -0.28 -10.24 -5.59
N VAL A 25 0.22 -9.11 -5.11
CA VAL A 25 0.01 -8.67 -3.73
C VAL A 25 -1.43 -8.26 -3.50
N VAL A 26 -2.01 -7.49 -4.42
CA VAL A 26 -3.42 -7.06 -4.34
C VAL A 26 -4.35 -8.27 -4.31
N PHE A 27 -4.05 -9.32 -5.09
CA PHE A 27 -4.82 -10.56 -5.09
C PHE A 27 -4.79 -11.24 -3.71
N ILE A 28 -3.61 -11.32 -3.08
CA ILE A 28 -3.47 -11.86 -1.72
C ILE A 28 -4.23 -10.99 -0.70
N GLN A 29 -4.11 -9.67 -0.79
CA GLN A 29 -4.81 -8.72 0.09
C GLN A 29 -6.33 -8.86 -0.02
N ALA A 30 -6.86 -8.98 -1.25
CA ALA A 30 -8.28 -9.22 -1.50
C ALA A 30 -8.74 -10.59 -0.95
N GLY A 31 -7.91 -11.64 -1.09
CA GLY A 31 -8.19 -12.95 -0.50
C GLY A 31 -8.29 -12.91 1.02
N ILE A 32 -7.38 -12.19 1.69
CA ILE A 32 -7.44 -11.95 3.14
C ILE A 32 -8.73 -11.19 3.49
N ALA A 33 -9.05 -10.11 2.78
CA ALA A 33 -10.28 -9.35 3.00
C ALA A 33 -11.52 -10.25 2.91
N LEU A 34 -11.66 -11.02 1.84
CA LEU A 34 -12.81 -11.91 1.63
C LEU A 34 -12.93 -12.97 2.74
N PHE A 35 -11.80 -13.50 3.22
CA PHE A 35 -11.79 -14.45 4.33
C PHE A 35 -12.37 -13.84 5.62
N PHE A 36 -11.99 -12.60 5.95
CA PHE A 36 -12.46 -11.91 7.15
C PHE A 36 -13.85 -11.25 6.99
N ALA A 37 -14.32 -11.04 5.76
CA ALA A 37 -15.59 -10.35 5.48
C ALA A 37 -16.78 -10.98 6.21
N LYS A 38 -16.91 -12.31 6.19
CA LYS A 38 -17.98 -13.01 6.91
C LYS A 38 -17.92 -12.82 8.42
N GLN A 39 -16.70 -12.78 8.98
CA GLN A 39 -16.49 -12.68 10.42
C GLN A 39 -16.76 -11.27 10.93
N LEU A 40 -16.37 -10.25 10.16
CA LEU A 40 -16.67 -8.84 10.45
C LEU A 40 -18.18 -8.56 10.36
N ASN A 41 -18.86 -9.07 9.33
CA ASN A 41 -20.31 -8.87 9.17
C ASN A 41 -21.14 -9.54 10.27
N ARG A 42 -20.67 -10.65 10.85
CA ARG A 42 -21.38 -11.34 11.93
C ARG A 42 -21.24 -10.64 13.29
N ASN A 43 -20.12 -9.94 13.51
CA ASN A 43 -19.77 -9.32 14.79
C ASN A 43 -19.40 -7.84 14.58
N PRO A 44 -20.36 -6.91 14.59
CA PRO A 44 -20.11 -5.50 14.29
C PRO A 44 -19.12 -4.84 15.27
N LYS A 45 -19.01 -5.36 16.51
CA LYS A 45 -18.01 -4.91 17.49
C LYS A 45 -16.56 -5.10 17.04
N LEU A 46 -16.28 -6.11 16.20
CA LEU A 46 -14.93 -6.32 15.67
C LEU A 46 -14.55 -5.20 14.69
N LEU A 47 -15.51 -4.76 13.87
CA LEU A 47 -15.32 -3.66 12.94
C LEU A 47 -15.12 -2.35 13.69
N GLU A 48 -15.95 -2.07 14.70
CA GLU A 48 -15.86 -0.87 15.55
C GLU A 48 -14.49 -0.78 16.25
N ASN A 49 -14.01 -1.89 16.82
CA ASN A 49 -12.67 -1.91 17.44
C ASN A 49 -11.55 -1.66 16.42
N LEU A 50 -11.67 -2.21 15.20
CA LEU A 50 -10.68 -2.03 14.15
C LEU A 50 -10.66 -0.58 13.65
N GLU A 51 -11.82 0.07 13.58
CA GLU A 51 -11.96 1.49 13.25
C GLU A 51 -11.29 2.38 14.30
N VAL A 52 -11.56 2.16 15.59
CA VAL A 52 -10.91 2.91 16.68
C VAL A 52 -9.39 2.76 16.64
N VAL A 53 -8.88 1.54 16.44
CA VAL A 53 -7.43 1.30 16.27
C VAL A 53 -6.89 2.05 15.05
N GLY A 54 -7.62 2.02 13.93
CA GLY A 54 -7.28 2.77 12.73
C GLY A 54 -7.15 4.27 12.99
N ILE A 55 -8.13 4.88 13.66
CA ILE A 55 -8.12 6.30 14.04
C ILE A 55 -6.87 6.63 14.86
N VAL A 56 -6.55 5.81 15.88
CA VAL A 56 -5.36 6.03 16.72
C VAL A 56 -4.08 5.95 15.89
N VAL A 57 -3.93 4.95 15.01
CA VAL A 57 -2.75 4.80 14.15
C VAL A 57 -2.62 5.99 13.19
N PHE A 58 -3.70 6.41 12.54
CA PHE A 58 -3.69 7.56 11.65
C PHE A 58 -3.38 8.85 12.39
N PHE A 59 -3.90 9.03 13.60
CA PHE A 59 -3.62 10.22 14.41
C PHE A 59 -2.14 10.28 14.82
N VAL A 60 -1.56 9.15 15.24
CA VAL A 60 -0.12 9.05 15.55
C VAL A 60 0.73 9.35 14.31
N LEU A 61 0.37 8.79 13.15
CA LEU A 61 1.07 9.07 11.89
C LEU A 61 0.96 10.55 11.50
N ALA A 62 -0.24 11.14 11.62
CA ALA A 62 -0.48 12.55 11.33
C ALA A 62 0.39 13.43 12.22
N PHE A 63 0.40 13.18 13.53
CA PHE A 63 1.23 13.91 14.49
C PHE A 63 2.73 13.73 14.20
N PHE A 64 3.16 12.50 13.91
CA PHE A 64 4.54 12.20 13.54
C PHE A 64 4.98 12.98 12.30
N PHE A 65 4.19 12.96 11.22
CA PHE A 65 4.51 13.70 10.00
C PHE A 65 4.43 15.22 10.21
N PHE A 66 3.49 15.70 11.02
CA PHE A 66 3.35 17.12 11.36
C PHE A 66 4.63 17.67 12.01
N ILE A 67 5.23 16.95 12.95
CA ILE A 67 6.52 17.31 13.55
C ILE A 67 7.66 17.20 12.52
N LYS A 68 7.64 16.14 11.72
CA LYS A 68 8.73 15.78 10.80
C LYS A 68 8.85 16.73 9.59
N THR A 69 7.81 17.50 9.27
CA THR A 69 7.79 18.49 8.17
C THR A 69 8.94 19.50 8.20
N ARG A 70 9.55 19.79 9.36
CA ARG A 70 10.71 20.72 9.44
C ARG A 70 12.07 20.10 9.11
N SER A 71 12.16 18.77 8.93
CA SER A 71 13.43 18.11 8.58
C SER A 71 13.57 18.02 7.07
N THR A 72 14.52 18.77 6.51
CA THR A 72 14.90 18.64 5.10
C THR A 72 15.56 17.27 4.89
N PHE A 73 14.80 16.32 4.37
CA PHE A 73 15.31 15.04 3.91
C PHE A 73 16.29 15.29 2.76
N LYS A 74 17.60 15.26 3.04
CA LYS A 74 18.62 15.17 1.98
C LYS A 74 18.52 13.78 1.37
N PHE A 75 17.71 13.64 0.32
CA PHE A 75 17.63 12.43 -0.47
C PHE A 75 18.97 12.26 -1.19
N LYS A 76 19.88 11.44 -0.63
CA LYS A 76 21.07 11.02 -1.37
C LYS A 76 20.57 10.12 -2.50
N ALA A 77 20.65 10.60 -3.73
CA ALA A 77 20.38 9.81 -4.92
C ALA A 77 21.26 8.56 -4.88
N LYS A 78 20.67 7.42 -4.51
CA LYS A 78 21.32 6.12 -4.61
C LYS A 78 21.44 5.82 -6.09
N LYS A 79 22.66 5.52 -6.56
CA LYS A 79 22.93 5.05 -7.93
C LYS A 79 21.89 4.00 -8.31
N GLU A 80 21.27 4.15 -9.49
CA GLU A 80 20.32 3.18 -10.03
C GLU A 80 20.97 1.79 -10.04
N LYS A 81 20.60 0.95 -9.08
CA LYS A 81 20.85 -0.50 -9.17
C LYS A 81 19.94 -1.04 -10.26
N LYS A 82 20.38 -2.10 -10.94
CA LYS A 82 19.57 -2.92 -11.84
C LYS A 82 18.29 -3.31 -11.10
N ASN A 83 17.22 -2.56 -11.33
CA ASN A 83 16.02 -2.62 -10.51
C ASN A 83 15.10 -3.69 -11.11
N ASN A 84 14.75 -4.68 -10.29
CA ASN A 84 13.70 -5.62 -10.64
C ASN A 84 12.35 -4.93 -10.42
N TYR A 85 11.75 -4.40 -11.49
CA TYR A 85 10.49 -3.66 -11.42
C TYR A 85 9.33 -4.51 -10.89
N PHE A 86 9.36 -5.83 -11.07
CA PHE A 86 8.40 -6.74 -10.45
C PHE A 86 8.48 -6.66 -8.92
N PHE A 87 9.70 -6.74 -8.37
CA PHE A 87 9.90 -6.66 -6.92
C PHE A 87 9.55 -5.26 -6.38
N GLN A 88 9.77 -4.20 -7.17
CA GLN A 88 9.31 -2.86 -6.79
C GLN A 88 7.79 -2.77 -6.73
N GLY A 89 7.08 -3.32 -7.72
CA GLY A 89 5.62 -3.37 -7.72
C GLY A 89 5.08 -4.17 -6.54
N PHE A 90 5.67 -5.35 -6.30
CA PHE A 90 5.37 -6.17 -5.15
C PHE A 90 5.57 -5.38 -3.84
N LEU A 91 6.76 -4.85 -3.59
CA LEU A 91 7.07 -4.15 -2.35
C LEU A 91 6.19 -2.92 -2.15
N MET A 92 6.01 -2.11 -3.19
CA MET A 92 5.16 -0.91 -3.12
C MET A 92 3.71 -1.29 -2.77
N SER A 93 3.19 -2.37 -3.34
CA SER A 93 1.84 -2.84 -3.03
C SER A 93 1.73 -3.43 -1.63
N THR A 94 2.77 -4.12 -1.12
CA THR A 94 2.76 -4.65 0.26
C THR A 94 2.71 -3.54 1.31
N MET A 95 3.36 -2.39 1.04
CA MET A 95 3.30 -1.22 1.92
C MET A 95 1.91 -0.58 1.97
N ASN A 96 1.05 -0.84 0.97
CA ASN A 96 -0.33 -0.37 0.95
C ASN A 96 -1.27 -1.33 1.71
N MET A 97 -1.15 -1.37 3.02
CA MET A 97 -1.99 -2.23 3.87
C MET A 97 -3.48 -1.81 3.88
N LEU A 98 -3.78 -0.56 3.47
CA LEU A 98 -5.15 -0.04 3.33
C LEU A 98 -5.95 -0.72 2.21
N ALA A 99 -5.29 -1.47 1.33
CA ALA A 99 -5.96 -2.29 0.34
C ALA A 99 -6.89 -3.34 0.99
N ILE A 100 -6.53 -3.91 2.15
CA ILE A 100 -7.35 -4.95 2.80
C ILE A 100 -8.70 -4.37 3.28
N PRO A 101 -8.75 -3.27 4.07
CA PRO A 101 -10.02 -2.62 4.41
C PRO A 101 -10.80 -2.10 3.19
N PHE A 102 -10.12 -1.62 2.16
CA PHE A 102 -10.78 -1.16 0.93
C PHE A 102 -11.65 -2.26 0.30
N PHE A 103 -11.14 -3.49 0.20
CA PHE A 103 -11.91 -4.61 -0.33
C PHE A 103 -13.03 -5.13 0.60
N LEU A 104 -13.03 -4.75 1.88
CA LEU A 104 -14.11 -5.06 2.82
C LEU A 104 -15.29 -4.08 2.72
N ALA A 105 -15.02 -2.84 2.30
CA ALA A 105 -16.00 -1.76 2.22
C ALA A 105 -16.80 -1.74 0.89
N VAL A 106 -16.38 -2.55 -0.09
CA VAL A 106 -17.06 -2.74 -1.38
C VAL A 106 -18.09 -3.84 -1.25
#